data_AF-A0A528I0Q3-F1
#
_entry.id   AF-A0A528I0Q3-F1
#
_cell.length_a   1.000
_cell.length_b   1.000
_cell.length_c   1.000
_cell.angle_alpha   90.00
_cell.angle_beta   90.00
_cell.angle_gamma   90.00
#
_symmetry.space_group_name_H-M   'P 1'
#
loop_
_entity.id
_entity.type
_entity.pdbx_description
1 polymer ?
#
loop_
_entity_poly.entity_id
_entity_poly.type
_entity_poly.pdbx_seq_one_letter_code
_entity_poly.pdbx_strand_id
1 'polypeptide(L)' 'MQNLMVNGAAIPVIGLGTWTLKGEVCSELVMHALSLGYRHLDTASTYENESAVGEGLRFSSV' A
#
# COMPACT_ATOMS: atom_id res chain seq x y z
N MET A 1 -8.33 -10.62 8.43
CA MET A 1 -7.27 -9.67 8.82
C MET A 1 -7.73 -8.97 10.09
N GLN A 2 -6.89 -8.86 11.12
CA GLN A 2 -7.25 -8.16 12.36
C GLN A 2 -7.22 -6.64 12.12
N ASN A 3 -8.18 -5.92 12.70
CA ASN A 3 -8.28 -4.47 12.58
C ASN A 3 -8.20 -3.79 13.95
N LEU A 4 -7.71 -2.56 13.98
CA LEU A 4 -7.80 -1.63 15.10
C LEU A 4 -8.86 -0.58 14.78
N MET A 5 -9.63 -0.20 15.79
CA MET A 5 -10.57 0.92 15.68
C MET A 5 -9.87 2.20 16.15
N VAL A 6 -9.62 3.13 15.22
CA VAL A 6 -8.98 4.42 15.51
C VAL A 6 -9.92 5.53 15.07
N ASN A 7 -10.49 6.27 16.02
CA ASN A 7 -11.43 7.38 15.76
C ASN A 7 -12.56 7.03 14.77
N GLY A 8 -13.08 5.79 14.84
CA GLY A 8 -14.15 5.31 13.96
C GLY A 8 -13.68 4.63 12.67
N ALA A 9 -12.39 4.69 12.32
CA ALA A 9 -11.83 3.94 11.19
C ALA A 9 -11.40 2.53 11.63
N ALA A 10 -11.73 1.51 10.84
CA ALA A 10 -11.22 0.15 11.01
C ALA A 10 -9.94 -0.02 10.17
N ILE A 11 -8.78 0.06 10.82
CA ILE A 11 -7.47 0.03 10.17
C ILE A 11 -6.84 -1.36 10.32
N PRO A 12 -6.45 -2.06 9.24
CA PRO A 12 -5.73 -3.32 9.35
C PRO A 12 -4.43 -3.18 10.15
N VAL A 13 -4.18 -4.11 11.08
CA VAL A 13 -3.02 -4.07 11.99
C VAL A 13 -1.67 -4.22 11.28
N ILE A 14 -1.67 -4.78 10.07
CA ILE A 14 -0.50 -4.92 9.21
C ILE A 14 -0.76 -4.09 7.95
N GLY A 15 0.20 -3.23 7.61
CA GLY A 15 0.20 -2.44 6.38
C GLY A 15 1.55 -2.47 5.67
N LEU A 16 1.55 -2.14 4.39
CA LEU A 16 2.76 -1.93 3.60
C LEU A 16 3.09 -0.43 3.58
N GLY A 17 4.19 -0.05 4.23
CA GLY A 17 4.78 1.27 4.10
C GLY A 17 5.62 1.36 2.82
N THR A 18 5.52 2.49 2.12
CA THR A 18 6.19 2.69 0.82
C THR A 18 7.40 3.61 0.90
N TRP A 19 7.82 4.02 2.10
CA TRP A 19 9.02 4.84 2.27
C TRP A 19 10.25 4.15 1.64
N THR A 20 11.07 4.91 0.93
CA THR A 20 12.26 4.50 0.15
C THR A 20 11.98 3.72 -1.15
N LEU A 21 10.77 3.19 -1.37
CA LEU A 21 10.43 2.51 -2.63
C LEU A 21 10.30 3.50 -3.78
N LYS A 22 10.80 3.15 -4.97
CA LYS A 22 10.78 4.01 -6.16
C LYS A 22 10.51 3.22 -7.42
N GLY A 23 9.96 3.89 -8.43
CA GLY A 23 9.76 3.35 -9.78
C GLY A 23 9.02 2.01 -9.78
N GLU A 24 9.45 1.12 -10.67
CA GLU A 24 8.87 -0.21 -10.89
C GLU A 24 8.87 -1.08 -9.62
N VAL A 25 9.93 -1.01 -8.80
CA VAL A 25 9.99 -1.76 -7.54
C VAL A 25 8.83 -1.38 -6.61
N CYS A 26 8.42 -0.11 -6.61
CA CYS A 26 7.28 0.34 -5.81
C CYS A 26 5.96 -0.23 -6.34
N SER A 27 5.71 -0.16 -7.64
CA SER A 27 4.47 -0.67 -8.23
C SER A 27 4.35 -2.20 -8.11
N GLU A 28 5.43 -2.93 -8.36
CA GLU A 28 5.47 -4.39 -8.18
C GLU A 28 5.22 -4.82 -6.73
N LEU A 29 5.88 -4.19 -5.75
CA LEU A 29 5.68 -4.53 -4.34
C LEU A 29 4.26 -4.22 -3.86
N VAL A 30 3.67 -3.12 -4.32
CA VAL A 30 2.27 -2.80 -4.02
C VAL A 30 1.34 -3.86 -4.60
N MET A 31 1.50 -4.19 -5.88
CA MET A 31 0.71 -5.24 -6.54
C MET A 31 0.83 -6.60 -5.82
N HIS A 32 2.06 -7.00 -5.48
CA HIS A 32 2.33 -8.25 -4.77
C HIS A 32 1.72 -8.25 -3.37
N ALA A 33 1.87 -7.19 -2.58
CA ALA A 33 1.29 -7.10 -1.25
C ALA A 33 -0.24 -7.24 -1.29
N LEU A 34 -0.90 -6.58 -2.25
CA LEU A 34 -2.34 -6.68 -2.45
C LEU A 34 -2.78 -8.11 -2.81
N SER A 35 -1.98 -8.79 -3.65
CA SER A 35 -2.18 -10.19 -4.05
C SER A 35 -1.99 -11.17 -2.87
N LEU A 36 -1.09 -10.85 -1.95
CA LEU A 36 -0.89 -11.58 -0.69
C LEU A 36 -1.97 -11.28 0.38
N GLY A 37 -2.87 -10.34 0.09
CA GLY A 37 -4.01 -10.02 0.95
C GLY A 37 -3.85 -8.77 1.81
N TYR A 38 -2.77 -7.99 1.68
CA TYR A 38 -2.66 -6.69 2.36
C TYR A 38 -3.83 -5.78 1.96
N ARG A 39 -4.36 -5.01 2.92
CA ARG A 39 -5.45 -4.05 2.69
C ARG A 39 -5.19 -2.67 3.30
N HIS A 40 -3.96 -2.43 3.72
CA HIS A 40 -3.49 -1.16 4.24
C HIS A 40 -2.17 -0.81 3.55
N LEU A 41 -2.19 0.28 2.78
CA LEU A 41 -1.02 0.86 2.14
C LEU A 41 -0.75 2.23 2.77
N ASP A 42 0.52 2.52 3.05
CA ASP A 42 0.96 3.79 3.61
C ASP A 42 1.96 4.47 2.65
N THR A 43 1.72 5.74 2.36
CA THR A 43 2.53 6.57 1.45
C THR A 43 2.51 8.03 1.89
N ALA A 44 3.37 8.86 1.30
CA ALA A 44 3.42 10.29 1.54
C ALA A 44 3.99 11.02 0.32
N SER A 45 3.56 12.26 0.10
CA SER A 45 4.01 13.10 -1.02
C SER A 45 5.54 13.31 -1.06
N THR A 46 6.18 13.45 0.11
CA THR A 46 7.65 13.56 0.22
C THR A 46 8.39 12.30 -0.24
N TYR A 47 7.71 11.15 -0.32
CA TYR A 47 8.31 9.93 -0.87
C TYR A 47 8.35 9.96 -2.39
N GLU A 48 7.68 10.91 -3.05
CA GLU A 48 7.68 11.10 -4.51
C GLU A 48 7.45 9.80 -5.28
N ASN A 49 6.56 8.94 -4.76
CA ASN A 49 6.27 7.61 -5.33
C ASN A 49 4.77 7.28 -5.41
N GLU A 50 3.88 8.20 -5.04
CA GLU A 50 2.42 8.00 -5.05
C GLU A 50 1.90 7.56 -6.43
N SER A 51 2.50 8.06 -7.53
CA SER A 51 2.19 7.61 -8.88
C SER A 51 2.48 6.13 -9.11
N ALA A 52 3.60 5.62 -8.58
CA ALA A 52 3.98 4.22 -8.66
C ALA A 52 3.12 3.34 -7.73
N VAL A 53 2.74 3.84 -6.56
CA VAL A 53 1.74 3.19 -5.69
C VAL A 53 0.42 3.03 -6.43
N GLY A 54 -0.04 4.11 -7.09
CA GLY A 54 -1.25 4.08 -7.91
C GLY A 54 -1.16 3.12 -9.09
N GLU A 55 0.03 2.94 -9.68
CA GLU A 55 0.26 1.96 -10.74
C GLU A 55 0.17 0.53 -10.22
N GLY A 56 0.80 0.23 -9.08
CA GLY A 56 0.68 -1.08 -8.42
C GLY A 56 -0.77 -1.43 -8.05
N LEU A 57 -1.55 -0.43 -7.59
CA LEU A 57 -2.99 -0.58 -7.36
C LEU A 57 -3.75 -0.94 -8.63
N ARG A 58 -3.47 -0.29 -9.77
CA ARG A 58 -4.12 -0.58 -11.06
C ARG A 58 -3.77 -1.96 -11.60
N PHE A 59 -2.54 -2.43 -11.37
CA PHE A 59 -2.12 -3.76 -11.78
C PHE A 59 -2.63 -4.86 -10.85
N SER A 60 -2.92 -4.52 -9.59
CA SER A 60 -3.58 -5.45 -8.68
C SER A 60 -5.00 -5.74 -9.15
N SER A 61 -5.37 -7.01 -9.24
CA SER A 61 -6.70 -7.44 -9.67
C SER A 61 -7.71 -7.54 -8.51
N VAL A 62 -7.55 -6.68 -7.49
CA VAL A 62 -8.34 -6.72 -6.24
C VAL A 62 -9.27 -5.53 -6.08
#